data_AF-A0A1C0ADI2-F1
#
_entry.id   AF-A0A1C0ADI2-F1
#
_cell.length_a   1.000
_cell.length_b   1.000
_cell.length_c   1.000
_cell.angle_alpha   90.00
_cell.angle_beta   90.00
_cell.angle_gamma   90.00
#
_symmetry.space_group_name_H-M   'P 1'
#
loop_
_entity.id
_entity.type
_entity.pdbx_description
1 polymer ?
#
loop_
_entity_poly.entity_id
_entity_poly.type
_entity_poly.pdbx_seq_one_letter_code
_entity_poly.pdbx_strand_id
1 'polypeptide(L)'
;MLIKNTTKLLGVQIIGKKGVDKRIDVFATAISYGVKAEDLFYLDLAYSPPFSTTKDLVMYTGMILDNNLNQGVKTITPQELVERKNDGMVKTFKL
;
A
#
# COMPACT_ATOMS: atom_id res chain seq x y z
N MET A 1 -3.89 -9.34 -3.57
CA MET A 1 -3.25 -8.36 -2.66
C MET A 1 -2.85 -8.96 -1.31
N LEU A 2 -3.60 -9.86 -0.67
CA LEU A 2 -3.11 -10.66 0.48
C LEU A 2 -3.70 -12.08 0.40
N ILE A 3 -3.02 -13.08 0.98
CA ILE A 3 -3.61 -14.41 1.15
C ILE A 3 -4.68 -14.29 2.24
N LYS A 4 -5.93 -14.71 1.96
CA LYS A 4 -6.97 -14.77 3.01
C LYS A 4 -6.44 -15.64 4.16
N ASN A 5 -6.35 -15.06 5.37
CA ASN A 5 -5.87 -15.65 6.63
C ASN A 5 -4.36 -15.63 6.89
N THR A 6 -3.52 -15.16 5.95
CA THR A 6 -2.12 -14.87 6.27
C THR A 6 -1.85 -13.45 5.83
N THR A 7 -1.53 -12.54 6.75
CA THR A 7 -1.26 -11.11 6.48
C THR A 7 -0.04 -10.88 5.57
N LYS A 8 0.43 -11.91 4.87
CA LYS A 8 1.50 -11.93 3.88
C LYS A 8 1.06 -11.33 2.55
N LEU A 9 2.00 -10.61 1.94
CA LEU A 9 1.89 -10.06 0.60
C LEU A 9 1.82 -11.18 -0.46
N LEU A 10 0.85 -11.06 -1.37
CA LEU A 10 0.78 -11.93 -2.57
C LEU A 10 1.61 -11.40 -3.73
N GLY A 11 1.84 -10.10 -3.76
CA GLY A 11 2.39 -9.38 -4.88
C GLY A 11 2.13 -7.89 -4.77
N VAL A 12 2.86 -7.11 -5.54
CA VAL A 12 2.77 -5.65 -5.58
C VAL A 12 2.84 -5.17 -7.02
N GLN A 13 2.21 -4.03 -7.30
CA GLN A 13 2.32 -3.33 -8.57
C GLN A 13 2.65 -1.87 -8.27
N ILE A 14 3.67 -1.34 -8.96
CA ILE A 14 4.13 0.04 -8.76
C ILE A 14 4.33 0.65 -10.14
N ILE A 15 3.74 1.83 -10.36
CA ILE A 15 3.84 2.60 -11.60
C ILE A 15 4.27 4.02 -11.23
N GLY A 16 5.29 4.54 -11.90
CA GLY A 16 5.82 5.87 -11.63
C GLY A 16 7.07 6.19 -12.45
N LYS A 17 7.49 7.47 -12.44
CA LYS A 17 8.63 7.95 -13.24
C LYS A 17 9.99 7.83 -12.54
N LYS A 18 10.02 7.78 -11.20
CA LYS A 18 11.27 7.78 -10.41
C LYS A 18 11.16 6.86 -9.20
N GLY A 19 12.22 6.07 -8.98
CA GLY A 19 12.39 5.24 -7.80
C GLY A 19 11.40 4.06 -7.71
N VAL A 20 10.83 3.61 -8.82
CA VAL A 20 9.97 2.41 -8.88
C VAL A 20 10.79 1.15 -8.64
N ASP A 21 11.94 1.08 -9.31
CA ASP A 21 13.01 0.10 -9.15
C ASP A 21 13.39 -0.13 -7.68
N LYS A 22 13.72 0.94 -6.93
CA LYS A 22 14.09 0.81 -5.51
C LYS A 22 12.98 0.13 -4.68
N ARG A 23 11.71 0.47 -4.90
CA ARG A 23 10.60 -0.07 -4.10
C ARG A 23 10.25 -1.49 -4.54
N ILE A 24 10.33 -1.79 -5.83
CA ILE A 24 10.04 -3.14 -6.30
C ILE A 24 11.04 -4.14 -5.71
N ASP A 25 12.32 -3.77 -5.58
CA ASP A 25 13.34 -4.61 -4.94
C ASP A 25 13.05 -4.85 -3.44
N VAL A 26 12.63 -3.81 -2.71
CA VAL A 26 12.25 -3.95 -1.29
C VAL A 26 11.05 -4.88 -1.13
N PHE A 27 10.01 -4.73 -1.96
CA PHE A 27 8.85 -5.60 -1.90
C PHE A 27 9.15 -7.02 -2.37
N ALA A 28 9.97 -7.19 -3.41
CA ALA A 28 10.40 -8.51 -3.87
C ALA A 28 11.15 -9.25 -2.75
N THR A 29 12.02 -8.54 -2.03
CA THR A 29 12.71 -9.06 -0.84
C THR A 29 11.71 -9.42 0.26
N ALA A 30 10.80 -8.51 0.63
CA ALA A 30 9.80 -8.74 1.67
C ALA A 30 8.89 -9.95 1.37
N ILE A 31 8.45 -10.09 0.11
CA ILE A 31 7.65 -11.24 -0.35
C ILE A 31 8.47 -12.53 -0.26
N SER A 32 9.73 -12.51 -0.70
CA SER A 32 10.61 -13.69 -0.66
C SER A 32 10.84 -14.20 0.76
N TYR A 33 10.93 -13.30 1.74
CA TYR A 33 11.04 -13.65 3.16
C TYR A 33 9.70 -13.85 3.87
N GLY A 34 8.57 -13.72 3.16
CA GLY A 34 7.23 -13.91 3.73
C GLY A 34 6.88 -12.91 4.83
N VAL A 35 7.40 -11.69 4.75
CA VAL A 35 7.14 -10.58 5.67
C VAL A 35 5.63 -10.27 5.70
N LYS A 36 5.08 -9.98 6.87
CA LYS A 36 3.68 -9.58 7.01
C LYS A 36 3.48 -8.13 6.59
N ALA A 37 2.28 -7.78 6.14
CA ALA A 37 1.93 -6.44 5.71
C ALA A 37 2.13 -5.39 6.81
N GLU A 38 1.75 -5.70 8.05
CA GLU A 38 1.94 -4.83 9.22
C GLU A 38 3.42 -4.57 9.53
N ASP A 39 4.30 -5.53 9.24
CA ASP A 39 5.74 -5.42 9.50
C ASP A 39 6.45 -4.43 8.56
N LEU A 40 5.86 -4.15 7.39
CA LEU A 40 6.44 -3.21 6.41
C LEU A 40 6.63 -1.79 6.99
N PHE A 41 5.82 -1.42 7.98
CA PHE A 41 5.94 -0.13 8.64
C PHE A 41 7.24 -0.01 9.45
N TYR A 42 7.80 -1.12 9.93
CA TYR A 42 9.02 -1.15 10.74
C TYR A 42 10.30 -1.28 9.91
N LEU A 43 10.21 -1.30 8.58
CA LEU A 43 11.38 -1.31 7.71
C LEU A 43 12.15 0.01 7.82
N ASP A 44 13.41 -0.07 8.23
CA ASP A 44 14.33 1.06 8.26
C ASP A 44 15.02 1.21 6.90
N LEU A 45 14.40 2.02 6.03
CA LEU A 45 14.88 2.24 4.68
C LEU A 45 15.73 3.51 4.60
N ALA A 46 16.85 3.42 3.90
CA ALA A 46 17.73 4.57 3.68
C ALA A 46 16.96 5.77 3.11
N TYR A 47 17.04 6.89 3.85
CA TYR A 47 16.44 8.16 3.52
C TYR A 47 17.51 9.24 3.32
N SER A 48 17.28 10.10 2.34
CA SER A 48 17.99 11.36 2.15
C SER A 48 17.09 12.28 1.31
N PRO A 49 17.01 13.60 1.60
CA PRO A 49 16.07 14.52 0.95
C PRO A 49 15.96 14.44 -0.59
N PRO A 50 17.06 14.29 -1.37
CA PRO A 50 16.97 14.13 -2.82
C PRO A 50 16.44 12.76 -3.31
N PHE A 51 16.40 11.74 -2.44
CA PHE A 51 16.20 10.34 -2.85
C PHE A 51 14.97 9.66 -2.23
N SER A 52 14.57 10.03 -1.01
CA SER A 52 13.40 9.46 -0.34
C SER A 52 12.72 10.50 0.55
N THR A 53 11.54 10.16 1.07
CA THR A 53 10.80 10.90 2.10
C THR A 53 11.02 10.28 3.48
N THR A 54 10.76 11.02 4.56
CA THR A 54 10.94 10.54 5.95
C THR A 54 10.21 9.22 6.23
N LYS A 55 9.07 9.00 5.57
CA LYS A 55 8.41 7.69 5.46
C LYS A 55 8.39 7.27 4.00
N ASP A 56 8.96 6.12 3.68
CA ASP A 56 8.89 5.59 2.30
C ASP A 56 7.49 5.05 1.99
N LEU A 57 7.15 4.96 0.70
CA LEU A 57 5.91 4.38 0.19
C LEU A 57 5.68 2.94 0.66
N VAL A 58 6.75 2.18 0.89
CA VAL A 58 6.68 0.83 1.45
C VAL A 58 6.06 0.87 2.86
N MET A 59 6.48 1.82 3.70
CA MET A 59 5.97 1.96 5.07
C MET A 59 4.50 2.39 5.09
N TYR A 60 4.11 3.33 4.21
CA TYR A 60 2.71 3.73 4.08
C TYR A 60 1.80 2.59 3.64
N THR A 61 2.30 1.73 2.75
CA THR A 61 1.57 0.53 2.33
C THR A 61 1.30 -0.37 3.53
N GLY A 62 2.30 -0.59 4.39
CA GLY A 62 2.14 -1.33 5.64
C GLY A 62 1.09 -0.73 6.57
N MET A 63 1.14 0.60 6.78
CA MET A 63 0.15 1.30 7.61
C MET A 63 -1.28 1.15 7.11
N ILE A 64 -1.50 1.30 5.79
CA ILE A 64 -2.85 1.20 5.19
C ILE A 64 -3.37 -0.24 5.32
N LEU A 65 -2.51 -1.24 5.10
CA LEU A 65 -2.89 -2.64 5.23
C LEU A 65 -3.16 -3.01 6.69
N ASP A 66 -2.34 -2.56 7.65
CA ASP A 66 -2.59 -2.77 9.08
C ASP A 66 -3.92 -2.15 9.53
N ASN A 67 -4.18 -0.91 9.11
CA ASN A 67 -5.45 -0.23 9.40
C ASN A 67 -6.65 -1.04 8.88
N ASN A 68 -6.52 -1.64 7.68
CA ASN A 68 -7.59 -2.43 7.07
C ASN A 68 -7.77 -3.80 7.74
N LEU A 69 -6.70 -4.45 8.15
CA LEU A 69 -6.71 -5.80 8.70
C LEU A 69 -7.04 -5.83 10.19
N ASN A 70 -6.43 -4.92 10.96
CA ASN A 70 -6.38 -4.99 12.42
C ASN A 70 -7.18 -3.86 13.11
N GLN A 71 -7.38 -2.71 12.44
CA GLN A 71 -8.01 -1.53 13.06
C GLN A 71 -9.44 -1.25 12.53
N GLY A 72 -10.00 -2.15 11.72
CA GLY A 72 -11.38 -2.05 11.25
C GLY A 72 -11.64 -0.95 10.21
N VAL A 73 -10.58 -0.36 9.64
CA VAL A 73 -10.72 0.66 8.59
C VAL A 73 -11.14 -0.02 7.29
N LYS A 74 -12.39 0.21 6.86
CA LYS A 74 -12.90 -0.36 5.62
C LYS A 74 -12.32 0.36 4.41
N THR A 75 -11.71 -0.40 3.52
CA THR A 75 -11.29 0.06 2.19
C THR A 75 -12.34 -0.33 1.16
N ILE A 76 -12.39 0.39 0.04
CA ILE A 76 -13.25 0.10 -1.11
C ILE A 76 -12.39 -0.03 -2.36
N THR A 77 -12.85 -0.84 -3.30
CA THR A 77 -12.15 -1.00 -4.59
C THR A 77 -12.46 0.18 -5.52
N PRO A 78 -11.63 0.44 -6.54
CA PRO A 78 -11.95 1.43 -7.57
C PRO A 78 -13.30 1.17 -8.27
N GLN A 79 -13.65 -0.09 -8.51
CA GLN A 79 -14.92 -0.49 -9.10
C GLN A 79 -16.09 -0.12 -8.19
N GLU A 80 -16.00 -0.47 -6.91
CA GLU A 80 -17.01 -0.13 -5.91
C GLU A 80 -17.15 1.39 -5.72
N LEU A 81 -16.05 2.14 -5.82
CA LEU A 81 -16.10 3.61 -5.81
C LEU A 81 -16.91 4.16 -7.00
N VAL A 82 -16.73 3.60 -8.19
CA VAL A 82 -17.48 4.00 -9.40
C VAL A 82 -18.97 3.66 -9.25
N GLU A 83 -19.32 2.50 -8.72
CA GLU A 83 -20.70 2.09 -8.45
C GLU A 83 -21.39 3.05 -7.46
N ARG A 84 -20.77 3.30 -6.30
CA ARG A 84 -21.30 4.23 -5.30
C ARG A 84 -21.43 5.66 -5.80
N LYS A 85 -20.57 6.07 -6.74
CA LYS A 85 -20.69 7.36 -7.41
C LYS A 85 -21.91 7.39 -8.35
N ASN A 86 -22.15 6.33 -9.12
CA ASN A 86 -23.29 6.23 -10.02
C ASN A 86 -24.62 6.18 -9.24
N ASP A 87 -24.62 5.53 -8.06
CA ASP A 87 -25.77 5.47 -7.14
C ASP A 87 -26.01 6.79 -6.38
N GLY A 88 -25.20 7.83 -6.63
CA GLY A 88 -25.32 9.14 -5.98
C GLY A 88 -24.85 9.18 -4.52
N MET A 89 -24.25 8.09 -4.01
CA MET A 89 -23.76 7.99 -2.64
C MET A 89 -22.44 8.75 -2.40
N VAL A 90 -21.70 9.05 -3.47
CA VAL A 90 -20.43 9.80 -3.40
C VAL A 90 -20.51 11.05 -4.29
N LYS A 91 -20.41 12.23 -3.67
CA LYS A 91 -20.33 13.50 -4.40
C LYS A 91 -18.87 13.84 -4.72
N THR A 92 -18.52 13.90 -6.01
CA THR A 92 -17.26 14.48 -6.46
C THR A 92 -17.40 15.99 -6.56
N PHE A 93 -16.54 16.73 -5.85
CA PHE A 93 -16.34 18.16 -6.10
C PHE A 93 -15.59 18.30 -7.43
N LYS A 94 -16.18 19.00 -8.40
CA LYS A 94 -15.42 19.47 -9.56
C LYS A 94 -14.57 20.65 -9.07
N LEU A 95 -13.26 20.51 -9.21
CA LEU A 95 -12.30 21.62 -9.11
C LEU A 95 -12.41 22.49 -10.36
#